data_AF-A0A817ETX8-F1
#
_entry.id   AF-A0A817ETX8-F1
#
_cell.length_a   1.000
_cell.length_b   1.000
_cell.length_c   1.000
_cell.angle_alpha   90.00
_cell.angle_beta   90.00
_cell.angle_gamma   90.00
#
_symmetry.space_group_name_H-M   'P 1'
#
loop_
_entity.id
_entity.type
_entity.pdbx_description
1 polymer ?
#
loop_
_entity_poly.entity_id
_entity_poly.type
_entity_poly.pdbx_seq_one_letter_code
_entity_poly.pdbx_strand_id
1 'polypeptide(L)'
;MGHARSYNVYYQSIRKDKLNQIFHNTKQLLLRIELLTNTNEHIPRNGNSKERRKYEQNIVSWMEDSVASTCASCCKSFGLSRRKHHCRLHGSVICNQCSQFLSFSIARCIIDSNISSTSTTNSLAIQQLINLKSVTLSTIINDESNEDYLRICMSCAQCLHNYHHQMCFKNIPKDEIFHHYEKIVQAQNEYNHFHPTYLAIIDSLLSGDTKYQIVDAQRAYRQLNVHYDKIDSISKHIAALADKCLNINENDTTSKNRYATICRNIRTYSVQVLQNFSISTKRIPSEDDIKKAQDEKKRLDNERMTRTILTIPGINLNSLEISEKLEPFIQQYHQVTQFLEQAKSAGRDDEVRLLESNLKELAQAMSIIHQN
;
A
#
# COMPACT_ATOMS: atom_id res chain seq x y z
N MET A 1 -29.90 6.64 5.39
CA MET A 1 -28.67 6.42 4.62
C MET A 1 -28.08 5.07 5.02
N GLY A 2 -27.88 4.15 4.07
CA GLY A 2 -27.30 2.84 4.35
C GLY A 2 -25.80 2.97 4.66
N HIS A 3 -25.37 2.44 5.80
CA HIS A 3 -23.95 2.38 6.16
C HIS A 3 -23.27 1.31 5.31
N ALA A 4 -22.60 1.72 4.22
CA ALA A 4 -21.72 0.82 3.48
C ALA A 4 -20.42 0.63 4.29
N ARG A 5 -20.18 -0.59 4.80
CA ARG A 5 -18.89 -0.95 5.38
C ARG A 5 -17.91 -1.32 4.26
N SER A 6 -16.82 -0.57 4.14
CA SER A 6 -15.74 -0.90 3.20
C SER A 6 -14.84 -1.98 3.81
N TYR A 7 -14.77 -3.14 3.17
CA TYR A 7 -13.86 -4.23 3.55
C TYR A 7 -12.48 -4.12 2.89
N ASN A 8 -12.17 -3.00 2.24
CA ASN A 8 -10.93 -2.84 1.47
C ASN A 8 -9.68 -2.98 2.34
N VAL A 9 -9.66 -2.37 3.53
CA VAL A 9 -8.52 -2.46 4.47
C VAL A 9 -8.28 -3.92 4.91
N TYR A 10 -9.34 -4.65 5.25
CA TYR A 10 -9.25 -6.06 5.62
C TYR A 10 -8.81 -6.93 4.43
N TYR A 11 -9.33 -6.68 3.23
CA TYR A 11 -8.89 -7.37 2.02
C TYR A 11 -7.40 -7.14 1.75
N GLN A 12 -6.92 -5.91 1.90
CA GLN A 12 -5.53 -5.54 1.67
C GLN A 12 -4.58 -6.24 2.66
N SER A 13 -4.95 -6.35 3.94
CA SER A 13 -4.12 -7.05 4.94
C SER A 13 -3.98 -8.54 4.61
N ILE A 14 -5.09 -9.24 4.38
CA ILE A 14 -5.10 -10.66 4.01
C ILE A 14 -4.32 -10.90 2.71
N ARG A 15 -4.48 -10.02 1.71
CA ARG A 15 -3.74 -10.10 0.45
C ARG A 15 -2.23 -9.96 0.69
N LYS A 16 -1.82 -8.98 1.51
CA LYS A 16 -0.40 -8.73 1.83
C LYS A 16 0.24 -9.96 2.47
N ASP A 17 -0.42 -10.58 3.45
CA ASP A 17 0.12 -11.75 4.14
C ASP A 17 0.27 -12.95 3.21
N LYS A 18 -0.71 -13.20 2.35
CA LYS A 18 -0.63 -14.23 1.31
C LYS A 18 0.52 -13.98 0.33
N LEU A 19 0.69 -12.73 -0.12
CA LEU A 19 1.80 -12.37 -1.02
C LEU A 19 3.16 -12.56 -0.35
N ASN A 20 3.30 -12.21 0.92
CA ASN A 20 4.53 -12.42 1.69
C ASN A 20 4.85 -13.91 1.82
N GLN A 21 3.85 -14.75 2.10
CA GLN A 21 4.04 -16.19 2.18
C GLN A 21 4.48 -16.78 0.84
N ILE A 22 3.81 -16.40 -0.25
CA ILE A 22 4.19 -16.83 -1.61
C ILE A 22 5.63 -16.40 -1.90
N PHE A 23 5.98 -15.14 -1.63
CA PHE A 23 7.33 -14.61 -1.86
C PHE A 23 8.40 -15.36 -1.07
N HIS A 24 8.16 -15.62 0.22
CA HIS A 24 9.06 -16.38 1.07
C HIS A 24 9.27 -17.80 0.52
N ASN A 25 8.17 -18.48 0.18
CA ASN A 25 8.22 -19.83 -0.39
C ASN A 25 9.00 -19.83 -1.72
N THR A 26 8.71 -18.91 -2.63
CA THR A 26 9.43 -18.78 -3.91
C THR A 26 10.92 -18.60 -3.69
N LYS A 27 11.33 -17.67 -2.81
CA LYS A 27 12.75 -17.42 -2.52
C LYS A 27 13.47 -18.67 -2.00
N GLN A 28 12.82 -19.41 -1.10
CA GLN A 28 13.37 -20.67 -0.60
C GLN A 28 13.55 -21.70 -1.70
N LEU A 29 12.61 -21.81 -2.65
CA LEU A 29 12.76 -22.70 -3.81
C LEU A 29 13.92 -22.28 -4.71
N LEU A 30 14.09 -20.99 -4.98
CA LEU A 30 15.17 -20.48 -5.83
C LEU A 30 16.55 -20.75 -5.23
N LEU A 31 16.74 -20.48 -3.93
CA LEU A 31 17.98 -20.82 -3.22
C LEU A 31 18.28 -22.31 -3.27
N ARG A 32 17.27 -23.16 -3.10
CA ARG A 32 17.43 -24.61 -3.19
C ARG A 32 17.79 -25.06 -4.60
N ILE A 33 17.20 -24.44 -5.64
CA ILE A 33 17.59 -24.69 -7.03
C ILE A 33 19.06 -24.34 -7.23
N GLU A 34 19.48 -23.16 -6.79
CA GLU A 34 20.87 -22.71 -6.90
C GLU A 34 21.82 -23.74 -6.28
N LEU A 35 21.58 -24.15 -5.03
CA LEU A 35 22.41 -25.16 -4.35
C LEU A 35 22.35 -26.54 -5.03
N LEU A 36 21.18 -27.00 -5.46
CA LEU A 36 21.01 -28.32 -6.08
C LEU A 36 21.57 -28.41 -7.50
N THR A 37 21.77 -27.26 -8.18
CA THR A 37 22.23 -27.19 -9.57
C THR A 37 23.61 -26.58 -9.74
N ASN A 38 24.24 -26.11 -8.64
CA ASN A 38 25.54 -25.46 -8.65
C ASN A 38 26.63 -26.37 -9.21
N THR A 39 27.20 -25.98 -10.36
CA THR A 39 28.24 -26.76 -11.04
C THR A 39 29.63 -26.63 -10.44
N ASN A 40 29.82 -25.68 -9.52
CA ASN A 40 31.12 -25.35 -8.91
C ASN A 40 31.38 -26.15 -7.62
N GLU A 41 30.37 -26.84 -7.09
CA GLU A 41 30.55 -27.83 -6.03
C GLU A 41 30.67 -29.23 -6.66
N HIS A 42 31.38 -30.15 -5.97
CA HIS A 42 31.41 -31.58 -6.32
C HIS A 42 30.02 -32.21 -6.14
N ILE A 43 29.06 -31.86 -7.01
CA ILE A 43 27.84 -32.65 -7.16
C ILE A 43 28.30 -34.05 -7.55
N PRO A 44 27.90 -35.12 -6.82
CA PRO A 44 28.20 -36.49 -7.20
C PRO A 44 27.43 -36.87 -8.48
N ARG A 45 27.82 -36.31 -9.63
CA ARG A 45 27.21 -36.57 -10.95
C ARG A 45 27.47 -38.00 -11.40
N ASN A 46 28.66 -38.51 -11.08
CA ASN A 46 29.08 -39.90 -11.29
C ASN A 46 29.12 -40.71 -9.97
N GLY A 47 28.63 -40.14 -8.87
CA GLY A 47 28.62 -40.80 -7.56
C GLY A 47 27.52 -41.85 -7.46
N ASN A 48 27.66 -42.78 -6.51
CA ASN A 48 26.59 -43.73 -6.23
C ASN A 48 25.31 -42.96 -5.83
N SER A 49 24.14 -43.51 -6.15
CA SER A 49 22.83 -42.89 -5.88
C SER A 49 22.60 -42.50 -4.41
N LYS A 50 23.38 -43.07 -3.48
CA LYS A 50 23.33 -42.83 -2.05
C LYS A 50 23.98 -41.50 -1.65
N GLU A 51 25.12 -41.15 -2.25
CA GLU A 51 25.82 -39.88 -2.00
C GLU A 51 25.01 -38.68 -2.48
N ARG A 52 24.46 -38.76 -3.70
CA ARG A 52 23.55 -37.73 -4.22
C ARG A 52 22.33 -37.53 -3.32
N ARG A 53 21.71 -38.63 -2.87
CA ARG A 53 20.58 -38.56 -1.93
C ARG A 53 20.97 -37.86 -0.63
N LYS A 54 22.15 -38.16 -0.07
CA LYS A 54 22.63 -37.52 1.16
C LYS A 54 22.86 -36.02 0.97
N TYR A 55 23.45 -35.63 -0.16
CA TYR A 55 23.61 -34.21 -0.52
C TYR A 55 22.26 -33.49 -0.64
N GLU A 56 21.31 -34.06 -1.38
CA GLU A 56 19.96 -33.49 -1.54
C GLU A 56 19.24 -33.33 -0.18
N GLN A 57 19.41 -34.29 0.73
CA GLN A 57 18.82 -34.25 2.08
C GLN A 57 19.49 -33.22 3.02
N ASN A 58 20.77 -32.91 2.82
CA ASN A 58 21.45 -31.85 3.57
C ASN A 58 20.94 -30.46 3.17
N ILE A 59 20.52 -30.26 1.92
CA ILE A 59 19.95 -28.99 1.44
C ILE A 59 18.46 -28.89 1.81
N VAL A 60 17.71 -29.99 1.68
CA VAL A 60 16.27 -30.02 1.91
C VAL A 60 15.93 -31.18 2.85
N SER A 61 15.36 -30.86 4.00
CA SER A 61 14.85 -31.89 4.92
C SER A 61 13.71 -32.67 4.28
N TRP A 62 13.94 -33.94 3.97
CA TRP A 62 12.92 -34.81 3.39
C TRP A 62 12.04 -35.41 4.47
N MET A 63 10.73 -35.42 4.21
CA MET A 63 9.77 -36.11 5.06
C MET A 63 10.08 -37.61 5.07
N GLU A 64 10.07 -38.23 6.24
CA GLU A 64 10.27 -39.68 6.34
C GLU A 64 9.14 -40.44 5.65
N ASP A 65 9.48 -41.55 4.98
CA ASP A 65 8.47 -42.34 4.29
C ASP A 65 7.46 -42.96 5.28
N SER A 66 7.88 -43.28 6.50
CA SER A 66 7.03 -43.85 7.58
C SER A 66 5.83 -42.97 7.90
N VAL A 67 6.01 -41.64 7.94
CA VAL A 67 4.96 -40.69 8.33
C VAL A 67 4.05 -40.30 7.17
N ALA A 68 4.47 -40.50 5.92
CA ALA A 68 3.70 -40.17 4.73
C ALA A 68 2.72 -41.29 4.36
N SER A 69 1.48 -41.23 4.84
CA SER A 69 0.40 -42.17 4.47
C SER A 69 -0.28 -41.80 3.14
N THR A 70 -0.32 -40.52 2.79
CA THR A 70 -0.98 -39.98 1.59
C THR A 70 -0.09 -39.01 0.82
N CYS A 71 -0.36 -38.87 -0.49
CA CYS A 71 0.33 -37.91 -1.34
C CYS A 71 0.05 -36.47 -0.90
N ALA A 72 1.10 -35.69 -0.65
CA ALA A 72 0.99 -34.28 -0.21
C ALA A 72 0.31 -33.35 -1.24
N SER A 73 0.14 -33.79 -2.50
CA SER A 73 -0.52 -32.99 -3.53
C SER A 73 -1.96 -33.41 -3.82
N CYS A 74 -2.29 -34.70 -3.80
CA CYS A 74 -3.62 -35.19 -4.18
C CYS A 74 -4.35 -35.97 -3.07
N CYS A 75 -3.73 -36.08 -1.89
CA CYS A 75 -4.25 -36.76 -0.70
C CYS A 75 -4.61 -38.24 -0.88
N LYS A 76 -4.28 -38.86 -2.02
CA LYS A 76 -4.49 -40.30 -2.26
C LYS A 76 -3.47 -41.12 -1.47
N SER A 77 -3.93 -42.20 -0.85
CA SER A 77 -3.10 -43.12 -0.07
C SER A 77 -2.02 -43.80 -0.92
N PHE A 78 -0.85 -43.98 -0.32
CA PHE A 78 0.22 -44.78 -0.91
C PHE A 78 -0.07 -46.28 -0.72
N GLY A 79 0.51 -47.10 -1.60
CA GLY A 79 0.33 -48.55 -1.59
C GLY A 79 1.19 -49.21 -2.67
N LEU A 80 0.91 -50.45 -3.01
CA LEU A 80 1.73 -51.21 -3.99
C LEU A 80 1.79 -50.55 -5.37
N SER A 81 0.67 -49.98 -5.84
CA SER A 81 0.57 -49.31 -7.14
C SER A 81 0.95 -47.82 -7.12
N ARG A 82 0.88 -47.17 -5.94
CA ARG A 82 1.22 -45.75 -5.77
C ARG A 82 2.46 -45.63 -4.89
N ARG A 83 3.62 -45.55 -5.53
CA ARG A 83 4.92 -45.39 -4.87
C ARG A 83 5.13 -43.97 -4.35
N LYS A 84 5.97 -43.87 -3.32
CA LYS A 84 6.39 -42.63 -2.66
C LYS A 84 7.55 -42.01 -3.42
N HIS A 85 7.51 -40.68 -3.59
CA HIS A 85 8.59 -39.91 -4.18
C HIS A 85 8.73 -38.57 -3.46
N HIS A 86 9.95 -38.16 -3.12
CA HIS A 86 10.19 -36.84 -2.54
C HIS A 86 10.27 -35.76 -3.61
N CYS A 87 9.70 -34.60 -3.32
CA CYS A 87 10.07 -33.40 -4.06
C CYS A 87 11.47 -32.93 -3.63
N ARG A 88 12.38 -32.75 -4.58
CA ARG A 88 13.75 -32.31 -4.29
C ARG A 88 13.82 -30.86 -3.79
N LEU A 89 12.80 -30.04 -4.05
CA LEU A 89 12.79 -28.62 -3.64
C LEU A 89 12.14 -28.35 -2.28
N HIS A 90 11.29 -29.23 -1.75
CA HIS A 90 10.63 -28.99 -0.46
C HIS A 90 10.44 -30.24 0.41
N GLY A 91 10.88 -31.41 -0.04
CA GLY A 91 11.00 -32.60 0.79
C GLY A 91 9.70 -33.36 1.07
N SER A 92 8.52 -32.88 0.67
CA SER A 92 7.27 -33.63 0.89
C SER A 92 7.15 -34.83 -0.04
N VAL A 93 6.40 -35.84 0.41
CA VAL A 93 6.17 -37.08 -0.34
C VAL A 93 4.96 -36.94 -1.27
N ILE A 94 5.17 -37.22 -2.55
CA ILE A 94 4.20 -37.11 -3.65
C ILE A 94 4.18 -38.40 -4.46
N CYS A 95 3.10 -38.62 -5.21
CA CYS A 95 3.01 -39.72 -6.16
C CYS A 95 3.52 -39.34 -7.56
N ASN A 96 3.77 -40.32 -8.42
CA ASN A 96 4.30 -40.07 -9.76
C ASN A 96 3.42 -39.11 -10.59
N GLN A 97 2.09 -39.23 -10.50
CA GLN A 97 1.13 -38.35 -11.18
C GLN A 97 1.12 -36.91 -10.66
N CYS A 98 1.66 -36.67 -9.47
CA CYS A 98 1.77 -35.34 -8.86
C CYS A 98 3.20 -34.78 -8.93
N SER A 99 4.10 -35.51 -9.60
CA SER A 99 5.50 -35.14 -9.75
C SER A 99 5.85 -34.91 -11.21
N GLN A 100 6.87 -34.09 -11.44
CA GLN A 100 7.47 -33.85 -12.73
C GLN A 100 8.98 -33.68 -12.58
N PHE A 101 9.68 -33.55 -13.69
CA PHE A 101 11.13 -33.41 -13.71
C PHE A 101 11.52 -32.07 -14.32
N LEU A 102 12.36 -31.34 -13.60
CA LEU A 102 12.94 -30.07 -14.00
C LEU A 102 14.41 -30.31 -14.36
N SER A 103 14.78 -30.05 -15.60
CA SER A 103 16.17 -30.22 -16.03
C SER A 103 17.07 -29.14 -15.41
N PHE A 104 18.36 -29.46 -15.22
CA PHE A 104 19.32 -28.54 -14.62
C PHE A 104 19.56 -27.30 -15.50
N SER A 105 19.47 -27.41 -16.83
CA SER A 105 19.55 -26.27 -17.74
C SER A 105 18.41 -25.27 -17.49
N ILE A 106 17.16 -25.75 -17.45
CA ILE A 106 15.98 -24.91 -17.20
C ILE A 106 16.01 -24.33 -15.78
N ALA A 107 16.38 -25.14 -14.79
CA ALA A 107 16.50 -24.70 -13.41
C ALA A 107 17.49 -23.54 -13.25
N ARG A 108 18.64 -23.60 -13.92
CA ARG A 108 19.64 -22.51 -13.95
C ARG A 108 19.12 -21.27 -14.67
N CYS A 109 18.41 -21.44 -15.79
CA CYS A 109 17.76 -20.32 -16.47
C CYS A 109 16.78 -19.56 -15.56
N ILE A 110 16.06 -20.25 -14.67
CA ILE A 110 15.10 -19.60 -13.74
C ILE A 110 15.80 -18.73 -12.68
N ILE A 111 17.00 -19.10 -12.23
CA ILE A 111 17.75 -18.35 -11.20
C ILE A 111 18.56 -17.20 -11.79
N ASP A 112 19.00 -17.31 -13.06
CA ASP A 112 19.80 -16.28 -13.70
C ASP A 112 18.97 -15.00 -13.89
N SER A 113 19.32 -13.94 -13.17
CA SER A 113 18.59 -12.65 -13.18
C SER A 113 18.75 -11.89 -14.51
N ASN A 114 19.62 -12.35 -15.40
CA ASN A 114 19.97 -11.75 -16.69
C ASN A 114 19.18 -12.32 -17.88
N ILE A 115 17.98 -12.88 -17.66
CA ILE A 115 17.09 -13.29 -18.76
C ILE A 115 16.72 -12.05 -19.60
N SER A 116 17.57 -11.75 -20.59
CA SER A 116 17.33 -10.80 -21.65
C SER A 116 16.30 -11.41 -22.59
N SER A 117 15.23 -10.66 -22.83
CA SER A 117 14.04 -11.03 -23.59
C SER A 117 14.28 -11.33 -25.08
N THR A 118 15.53 -11.48 -25.53
CA THR A 118 15.93 -11.41 -26.94
C THR A 118 16.29 -12.75 -27.58
N SER A 119 16.31 -13.86 -26.84
CA SER A 119 16.68 -15.17 -27.39
C SER A 119 15.45 -16.03 -27.70
N THR A 120 15.29 -16.47 -28.94
CA THR A 120 14.25 -17.43 -29.40
C THR A 120 14.25 -18.73 -28.58
N THR A 121 15.38 -19.08 -27.96
CA THR A 121 15.57 -20.19 -27.02
C THR A 121 14.74 -20.02 -25.73
N ASN A 122 14.48 -18.79 -25.28
CA ASN A 122 13.65 -18.52 -24.11
C ASN A 122 12.19 -18.93 -24.37
N SER A 123 11.68 -18.76 -25.59
CA SER A 123 10.32 -19.18 -25.98
C SER A 123 10.13 -20.71 -25.90
N LEU A 124 11.16 -21.50 -26.21
CA LEU A 124 11.14 -22.97 -26.09
C LEU A 124 11.19 -23.43 -24.62
N ALA A 125 12.07 -22.82 -23.80
CA ALA A 125 12.10 -23.07 -22.36
C ALA A 125 10.77 -22.65 -21.68
N ILE A 126 10.18 -21.55 -22.15
CA ILE A 126 8.85 -21.05 -21.78
C ILE A 126 7.76 -22.06 -22.21
N GLN A 127 7.78 -22.61 -23.43
CA GLN A 127 6.84 -23.66 -23.85
C GLN A 127 7.01 -24.96 -23.05
N GLN A 128 8.23 -25.35 -22.71
CA GLN A 128 8.53 -26.51 -21.85
C GLN A 128 8.06 -26.29 -20.40
N LEU A 129 8.12 -25.06 -19.89
CA LEU A 129 7.59 -24.64 -18.58
C LEU A 129 6.07 -24.33 -18.59
N ILE A 130 5.46 -24.07 -19.74
CA ILE A 130 4.01 -23.84 -19.90
C ILE A 130 3.28 -25.18 -20.08
N ASN A 131 3.85 -26.11 -20.85
CA ASN A 131 3.30 -27.44 -21.05
C ASN A 131 3.84 -28.42 -19.98
N LEU A 132 3.63 -28.12 -18.69
CA LEU A 132 3.98 -28.93 -17.49
C LEU A 132 3.32 -30.34 -17.43
N LYS A 133 3.17 -31.00 -18.57
CA LYS A 133 2.74 -32.37 -18.73
C LYS A 133 3.79 -33.32 -19.30
N SER A 134 4.95 -32.91 -19.81
CA SER A 134 5.73 -33.89 -20.61
C SER A 134 7.24 -33.74 -20.61
N VAL A 135 7.87 -33.79 -19.45
CA VAL A 135 9.08 -34.63 -19.35
C VAL A 135 8.67 -35.84 -18.51
N THR A 136 8.12 -36.84 -19.19
CA THR A 136 7.80 -38.12 -18.56
C THR A 136 9.09 -38.88 -18.30
N LEU A 137 9.05 -39.83 -17.36
CA LEU A 137 10.20 -40.70 -17.09
C LEU A 137 10.74 -41.38 -18.37
N SER A 138 9.85 -41.67 -19.33
CA SER A 138 10.22 -42.22 -20.64
C SER A 138 11.04 -41.26 -21.52
N THR A 139 10.78 -39.96 -21.45
CA THR A 139 11.57 -38.95 -22.19
C THR A 139 12.98 -38.84 -21.61
N ILE A 140 13.13 -38.96 -20.29
CA ILE A 140 14.42 -38.92 -19.60
C ILE A 140 15.25 -40.18 -19.89
N ILE A 141 14.61 -41.35 -19.91
CA ILE A 141 15.29 -42.61 -20.21
C ILE A 141 15.89 -42.62 -21.63
N ASN A 142 15.26 -41.91 -22.57
CA ASN A 142 15.68 -41.81 -23.96
C ASN A 142 16.56 -40.58 -24.24
N ASP A 143 16.96 -39.84 -23.21
CA ASP A 143 17.73 -38.62 -23.36
C ASP A 143 19.23 -38.93 -23.47
N GLU A 144 19.79 -38.73 -24.67
CA GLU A 144 21.21 -38.94 -24.97
C GLU A 144 22.11 -37.81 -24.40
N SER A 145 21.53 -36.72 -23.90
CA SER A 145 22.27 -35.53 -23.45
C SER A 145 22.97 -35.69 -22.09
N ASN A 146 22.75 -36.81 -21.39
CA ASN A 146 23.26 -37.08 -20.03
C ASN A 146 22.92 -35.94 -19.03
N GLU A 147 21.77 -35.29 -19.24
CA GLU A 147 21.32 -34.16 -18.42
C GLU A 147 20.77 -34.62 -17.05
N ASP A 148 21.05 -33.81 -16.02
CA ASP A 148 20.53 -34.03 -14.67
C ASP A 148 19.13 -33.43 -14.49
N TYR A 149 18.29 -34.14 -13.72
CA TYR A 149 16.91 -33.74 -13.47
C TYR A 149 16.56 -33.69 -11.97
N LEU A 150 15.81 -32.67 -11.58
CA LEU A 150 15.17 -32.56 -10.26
C LEU A 150 13.73 -33.03 -10.33
N ARG A 151 13.35 -34.03 -9.52
CA ARG A 151 11.93 -34.35 -9.36
C ARG A 151 11.25 -33.31 -8.47
N ILE A 152 10.28 -32.58 -9.02
CA ILE A 152 9.53 -31.54 -8.33
C ILE A 152 8.04 -31.85 -8.26
N CYS A 153 7.31 -31.28 -7.28
CA CYS A 153 5.86 -31.39 -7.22
C CYS A 153 5.20 -30.34 -8.13
N MET A 154 3.89 -30.49 -8.34
CA MET A 154 3.13 -29.52 -9.14
C MET A 154 3.09 -28.11 -8.51
N SER A 155 2.99 -28.01 -7.19
CA SER A 155 2.92 -26.69 -6.52
C SER A 155 4.22 -25.91 -6.62
N CYS A 156 5.38 -26.58 -6.51
CA CYS A 156 6.68 -25.94 -6.70
C CYS A 156 6.90 -25.51 -8.14
N ALA A 157 6.51 -26.34 -9.11
CA ALA A 157 6.61 -25.92 -10.50
C ALA A 157 5.73 -24.71 -10.82
N GLN A 158 4.50 -24.68 -10.29
CA GLN A 158 3.63 -23.50 -10.44
C GLN A 158 4.25 -22.27 -9.80
N CYS A 159 4.89 -22.41 -8.64
CA CYS A 159 5.58 -21.33 -7.95
C CYS A 159 6.74 -20.78 -8.80
N LEU A 160 7.56 -21.65 -9.39
CA LEU A 160 8.66 -21.27 -10.29
C LEU A 160 8.15 -20.64 -11.59
N HIS A 161 7.08 -21.20 -12.16
CA HIS A 161 6.42 -20.65 -13.35
C HIS A 161 5.94 -19.22 -13.11
N ASN A 162 5.23 -18.98 -11.99
CA ASN A 162 4.76 -17.66 -11.61
C ASN A 162 5.91 -16.68 -11.39
N TYR A 163 7.00 -17.13 -10.76
CA TYR A 163 8.20 -16.31 -10.55
C TYR A 163 8.85 -15.91 -11.87
N HIS A 164 9.09 -16.88 -12.76
CA HIS A 164 9.68 -16.62 -14.06
C HIS A 164 8.82 -15.64 -14.87
N HIS A 165 7.51 -15.86 -14.94
CA HIS A 165 6.58 -14.93 -15.61
C HIS A 165 6.65 -13.52 -14.99
N GLN A 166 6.77 -13.41 -13.66
CA GLN A 166 6.95 -12.12 -12.98
C GLN A 166 8.29 -11.46 -13.35
N MET A 167 9.38 -12.22 -13.45
CA MET A 167 10.69 -11.68 -13.85
C MET A 167 10.67 -11.24 -15.31
N CYS A 168 10.09 -12.05 -16.20
CA CYS A 168 9.85 -11.65 -17.58
C CYS A 168 9.08 -10.34 -17.63
N PHE A 169 7.98 -10.21 -16.89
CA PHE A 169 7.20 -8.97 -16.83
C PHE A 169 8.01 -7.77 -16.35
N LYS A 170 8.87 -7.94 -15.33
CA LYS A 170 9.77 -6.87 -14.85
C LYS A 170 10.81 -6.46 -15.88
N ASN A 171 11.25 -7.41 -16.71
CA ASN A 171 12.24 -7.19 -17.76
C ASN A 171 11.59 -6.78 -19.11
N ILE A 172 10.26 -6.67 -19.18
CA ILE A 172 9.59 -6.06 -20.34
C ILE A 172 10.00 -4.59 -20.37
N PRO A 173 10.54 -4.09 -21.50
CA PRO A 173 10.81 -2.68 -21.67
C PRO A 173 9.55 -1.87 -21.36
N LYS A 174 9.64 -0.97 -20.38
CA LYS A 174 8.54 -0.08 -20.02
C LYS A 174 8.22 0.79 -21.23
N ASP A 175 7.01 0.67 -21.75
CA ASP A 175 6.58 1.45 -22.91
C ASP A 175 6.29 2.91 -22.52
N GLU A 176 6.01 3.74 -23.53
CA GLU A 176 5.71 5.15 -23.33
C GLU A 176 4.45 5.34 -22.45
N ILE A 177 3.42 4.51 -22.62
CA ILE A 177 2.19 4.58 -21.81
C ILE A 177 2.51 4.34 -20.34
N PHE A 178 3.31 3.32 -20.03
CA PHE A 178 3.64 2.94 -18.67
C PHE A 178 4.26 4.12 -17.91
N HIS A 179 5.22 4.81 -18.51
CA HIS A 179 5.86 5.97 -17.90
C HIS A 179 4.89 7.15 -17.69
N HIS A 180 3.98 7.38 -18.63
CA HIS A 180 2.96 8.41 -18.48
C HIS A 180 1.95 8.04 -17.37
N TYR A 181 1.55 6.77 -17.29
CA TYR A 181 0.67 6.28 -16.24
C TYR A 181 1.32 6.35 -14.85
N GLU A 182 2.60 5.99 -14.71
CA GLU A 182 3.35 6.17 -13.45
C GLU A 182 3.33 7.63 -12.99
N LYS A 183 3.50 8.58 -13.90
CA LYS A 183 3.42 10.02 -13.59
C LYS A 183 2.02 10.48 -13.16
N ILE A 184 0.95 9.92 -13.75
CA ILE A 184 -0.43 10.17 -13.32
C ILE A 184 -0.61 9.68 -11.88
N VAL A 185 -0.20 8.44 -11.59
CA VAL A 185 -0.32 7.85 -10.24
C VAL A 185 0.47 8.65 -9.22
N GLN A 186 1.69 9.09 -9.56
CA GLN A 186 2.49 9.95 -8.69
C GLN A 186 1.78 11.27 -8.39
N ALA A 187 1.29 11.98 -9.41
CA ALA A 187 0.59 13.25 -9.22
C ALA A 187 -0.69 13.08 -8.39
N GLN A 188 -1.41 11.97 -8.56
CA GLN A 188 -2.58 11.63 -7.75
C GLN A 188 -2.21 11.45 -6.27
N ASN A 189 -1.10 10.77 -5.98
CA ASN A 189 -0.62 10.58 -4.61
C ASN A 189 -0.19 11.91 -3.97
N GLU A 190 0.52 12.75 -4.71
CA GLU A 190 0.94 14.08 -4.27
C GLU A 190 -0.28 14.95 -3.94
N TYR A 191 -1.30 14.99 -4.82
CA TYR A 191 -2.56 15.67 -4.56
C TYR A 191 -3.22 15.20 -3.25
N ASN A 192 -3.37 13.87 -3.09
CA ASN A 192 -3.99 13.28 -1.90
C ASN A 192 -3.20 13.54 -0.61
N HIS A 193 -1.88 13.71 -0.72
CA HIS A 193 -1.02 14.06 0.42
C HIS A 193 -1.22 15.51 0.87
N PHE A 194 -1.33 16.46 -0.07
CA PHE A 194 -1.49 17.89 0.25
C PHE A 194 -2.93 18.31 0.56
N HIS A 195 -3.92 17.59 0.03
CA HIS A 195 -5.34 17.95 0.16
C HIS A 195 -5.83 18.13 1.61
N PRO A 196 -5.46 17.29 2.60
CA PRO A 196 -5.84 17.50 3.99
C PRO A 196 -5.34 18.83 4.58
N THR A 197 -4.13 19.27 4.21
CA THR A 197 -3.58 20.55 4.65
C THR A 197 -4.39 21.73 4.12
N TYR A 198 -4.80 21.67 2.84
CA TYR A 198 -5.70 22.67 2.27
C TYR A 198 -7.03 22.74 3.03
N LEU A 199 -7.66 21.58 3.27
CA LEU A 199 -8.93 21.53 4.01
C LEU A 199 -8.80 22.12 5.42
N ALA A 200 -7.70 21.84 6.14
CA ALA A 200 -7.45 22.41 7.45
C ALA A 200 -7.35 23.94 7.44
N ILE A 201 -6.74 24.53 6.39
CA ILE A 201 -6.68 25.98 6.21
C ILE A 201 -8.08 26.54 6.00
N ILE A 202 -8.87 25.93 5.11
CA ILE A 202 -10.25 26.36 4.82
C ILE A 202 -11.13 26.28 6.07
N ASP A 203 -11.04 25.19 6.83
CA ASP A 203 -11.81 25.01 8.06
C ASP A 203 -11.43 26.03 9.13
N SER A 204 -10.14 26.40 9.25
CA SER A 204 -9.67 27.44 10.18
C SER A 204 -10.19 28.83 9.78
N LEU A 205 -10.13 29.18 8.50
CA LEU A 205 -10.69 30.44 7.97
C LEU A 205 -12.20 30.55 8.21
N LEU A 206 -12.95 29.47 7.94
CA LEU A 206 -14.40 29.42 8.17
C LEU A 206 -14.79 29.40 9.65
N SER A 207 -13.86 29.01 10.53
CA SER A 207 -14.05 29.07 11.98
C SER A 207 -13.73 30.44 12.58
N GLY A 208 -13.32 31.41 11.76
CA GLY A 208 -12.93 32.75 12.21
C GLY A 208 -11.56 32.81 12.88
N ASP A 209 -10.73 31.76 12.75
CA ASP A 209 -9.35 31.80 13.27
C ASP A 209 -8.47 32.74 12.46
N THR A 210 -7.51 33.37 13.14
CA THR A 210 -6.51 34.26 12.53
C THR A 210 -5.19 33.56 12.21
N LYS A 211 -5.11 32.25 12.44
CA LYS A 211 -3.90 31.45 12.20
C LYS A 211 -3.45 31.45 10.73
N TYR A 212 -4.42 31.50 9.82
CA TYR A 212 -4.18 31.50 8.38
C TYR A 212 -4.84 32.69 7.72
N GLN A 213 -4.28 33.12 6.59
CA GLN A 213 -4.87 34.16 5.74
C GLN A 213 -5.40 33.56 4.43
N ILE A 214 -6.25 34.32 3.74
CA ILE A 214 -6.78 33.92 2.43
C ILE A 214 -5.66 33.61 1.42
N VAL A 215 -4.52 34.30 1.52
CA VAL A 215 -3.33 34.08 0.68
C VAL A 215 -2.74 32.68 0.89
N ASP A 216 -2.81 32.13 2.10
CA ASP A 216 -2.34 30.77 2.39
C ASP A 216 -3.25 29.72 1.74
N ALA A 217 -4.57 29.93 1.80
CA ALA A 217 -5.54 29.09 1.09
C ALA A 217 -5.30 29.14 -0.43
N GLN A 218 -5.05 30.32 -1.00
CA GLN A 218 -4.72 30.49 -2.41
C GLN A 218 -3.40 29.79 -2.79
N ARG A 219 -2.38 29.82 -1.91
CA ARG A 219 -1.11 29.13 -2.13
C ARG A 219 -1.30 27.61 -2.12
N ALA A 220 -2.01 27.07 -1.12
CA ALA A 220 -2.30 25.65 -1.01
C ALA A 220 -3.18 25.15 -2.18
N TYR A 221 -4.19 25.91 -2.58
CA TYR A 221 -5.03 25.59 -3.73
C TYR A 221 -4.24 25.56 -5.05
N ARG A 222 -3.31 26.50 -5.24
CA ARG A 222 -2.39 26.47 -6.40
C ARG A 222 -1.53 25.21 -6.42
N GLN A 223 -1.01 24.76 -5.28
CA GLN A 223 -0.24 23.52 -5.21
C GLN A 223 -1.07 22.30 -5.61
N LEU A 224 -2.32 22.20 -5.15
CA LEU A 224 -3.24 21.15 -5.58
C LEU A 224 -3.49 21.17 -7.10
N ASN A 225 -3.72 22.36 -7.67
CA ASN A 225 -3.98 22.49 -9.10
C ASN A 225 -2.78 22.11 -9.97
N VAL A 226 -1.55 22.30 -9.51
CA VAL A 226 -0.37 21.81 -10.25
C VAL A 226 -0.45 20.31 -10.51
N HIS A 227 -0.88 19.52 -9.51
CA HIS A 227 -1.05 18.08 -9.66
C HIS A 227 -2.30 17.72 -10.47
N TYR A 228 -3.40 18.47 -10.30
CA TYR A 228 -4.61 18.32 -11.10
C TYR A 228 -4.31 18.50 -12.60
N ASP A 229 -3.67 19.62 -12.97
CA ASP A 229 -3.34 19.97 -14.35
C ASP A 229 -2.34 18.98 -14.96
N LYS A 230 -1.38 18.49 -14.15
CA LYS A 230 -0.44 17.45 -14.56
C LYS A 230 -1.17 16.15 -14.93
N ILE A 231 -2.15 15.71 -14.14
CA ILE A 231 -2.97 14.53 -14.46
C ILE A 231 -3.77 14.77 -15.74
N ASP A 232 -4.46 15.91 -15.86
CA ASP A 232 -5.28 16.19 -17.04
C ASP A 232 -4.45 16.25 -18.32
N SER A 233 -3.32 16.97 -18.30
CA SER A 233 -2.39 17.10 -19.43
C SER A 233 -1.84 15.75 -19.88
N ILE A 234 -1.33 14.93 -18.95
CA ILE A 234 -0.80 13.60 -19.28
C ILE A 234 -1.91 12.69 -19.80
N SER A 235 -3.10 12.72 -19.20
CA SER A 235 -4.22 11.87 -19.65
C SER A 235 -4.72 12.24 -21.06
N LYS A 236 -4.70 13.53 -21.42
CA LYS A 236 -4.98 14.01 -22.78
C LYS A 236 -3.91 13.54 -23.77
N HIS A 237 -2.64 13.58 -23.37
CA HIS A 237 -1.55 13.06 -24.18
C HIS A 237 -1.69 11.56 -24.45
N ILE A 238 -2.00 10.74 -23.43
CA ILE A 238 -2.27 9.31 -23.58
C ILE A 238 -3.45 9.06 -24.53
N ALA A 239 -4.52 9.85 -24.45
CA ALA A 239 -5.64 9.75 -25.38
C ALA A 239 -5.22 10.01 -26.83
N ALA A 240 -4.37 11.03 -27.07
CA ALA A 240 -3.85 11.33 -28.41
C ALA A 240 -2.94 10.20 -28.96
N LEU A 241 -2.22 9.47 -28.10
CA LEU A 241 -1.46 8.28 -28.51
C LEU A 241 -2.38 7.18 -29.05
N ALA A 242 -3.60 7.05 -28.51
CA ALA A 242 -4.60 6.10 -29.00
C ALA A 242 -4.98 6.40 -30.46
N ASP A 243 -5.28 7.66 -30.75
CA ASP A 243 -5.69 8.10 -32.09
C ASP A 243 -4.54 7.99 -33.09
N LYS A 244 -3.32 8.35 -32.66
CA LYS A 244 -2.11 8.17 -33.47
C LYS A 244 -1.88 6.70 -33.82
N CYS A 245 -2.07 5.78 -32.88
CA CYS A 245 -1.89 4.34 -33.09
C CYS A 245 -2.89 3.76 -34.11
N LEU A 246 -4.15 4.20 -34.06
CA LEU A 246 -5.19 3.73 -34.97
C LEU A 246 -5.01 4.22 -36.41
N ASN A 247 -4.33 5.36 -36.61
CA ASN A 247 -4.05 5.93 -37.93
C ASN A 247 -2.83 5.34 -38.65
N ILE A 248 -2.10 4.41 -38.01
CA ILE A 248 -0.95 3.74 -38.63
C ILE A 248 -1.44 2.61 -39.54
N ASN A 249 -1.04 2.62 -40.81
CA ASN A 249 -1.33 1.56 -41.79
C ASN A 249 -0.38 0.35 -41.60
N GLU A 250 -0.72 -0.57 -40.68
CA GLU A 250 -0.05 -1.88 -40.54
C GLU A 250 -1.07 -2.97 -40.25
N ASN A 251 -0.70 -4.21 -40.57
CA ASN A 251 -1.57 -5.40 -40.59
C ASN A 251 -2.01 -5.94 -39.21
N ASP A 252 -1.42 -5.50 -38.09
CA ASP A 252 -1.83 -5.96 -36.75
C ASP A 252 -2.93 -5.08 -36.13
N THR A 253 -4.16 -5.23 -36.64
CA THR A 253 -5.33 -4.51 -36.15
C THR A 253 -5.70 -4.87 -34.70
N THR A 254 -5.43 -6.10 -34.26
CA THR A 254 -5.83 -6.58 -32.93
C THR A 254 -5.01 -5.92 -31.82
N SER A 255 -3.69 -5.85 -31.96
CA SER A 255 -2.82 -5.22 -30.96
C SER A 255 -3.06 -3.71 -30.89
N LYS A 256 -3.29 -3.04 -32.03
CA LYS A 256 -3.64 -1.62 -32.09
C LYS A 256 -4.93 -1.30 -31.36
N ASN A 257 -5.98 -2.09 -31.57
CA ASN A 257 -7.25 -1.92 -30.88
C ASN A 257 -7.09 -2.11 -29.36
N ARG A 258 -6.27 -3.07 -28.92
CA ARG A 258 -5.97 -3.26 -27.48
C ARG A 258 -5.23 -2.07 -26.90
N TYR A 259 -4.19 -1.58 -27.58
CA TYR A 259 -3.42 -0.40 -27.17
C TYR A 259 -4.32 0.83 -27.04
N ALA A 260 -5.15 1.12 -28.06
CA ALA A 260 -6.07 2.25 -28.04
C ALA A 260 -7.12 2.13 -26.92
N THR A 261 -7.64 0.93 -26.66
CA THR A 261 -8.55 0.68 -25.52
C THR A 261 -7.88 0.96 -24.18
N ILE A 262 -6.62 0.55 -23.99
CA ILE A 262 -5.87 0.85 -22.75
C ILE A 262 -5.75 2.36 -22.56
N CYS A 263 -5.34 3.11 -23.59
CA CYS A 263 -5.23 4.57 -23.52
C CYS A 263 -6.55 5.24 -23.13
N ARG A 264 -7.66 4.83 -23.76
CA ARG A 264 -9.00 5.36 -23.45
C ARG A 264 -9.42 5.05 -22.03
N ASN A 265 -9.16 3.83 -21.55
CA ASN A 265 -9.46 3.46 -20.17
C ASN A 265 -8.66 4.29 -19.16
N ILE A 266 -7.38 4.55 -19.42
CA ILE A 266 -6.55 5.42 -18.58
C ILE A 266 -7.12 6.85 -18.56
N ARG A 267 -7.53 7.38 -19.72
CA ARG A 267 -8.17 8.71 -19.78
C ARG A 267 -9.47 8.75 -18.99
N THR A 268 -10.36 7.77 -19.16
CA THR A 268 -11.62 7.69 -18.41
C THR A 268 -11.37 7.64 -16.90
N TYR A 269 -10.44 6.79 -16.45
CA TYR A 269 -10.04 6.74 -15.04
C TYR A 269 -9.53 8.10 -14.54
N SER A 270 -8.66 8.76 -15.32
CA SER A 270 -8.09 10.06 -14.95
C SER A 270 -9.17 11.13 -14.81
N VAL A 271 -10.16 11.16 -15.71
CA VAL A 271 -11.31 12.08 -15.62
C VAL A 271 -12.12 11.83 -14.34
N GLN A 272 -12.37 10.57 -13.99
CA GLN A 272 -13.10 10.24 -12.76
C GLN A 272 -12.33 10.69 -11.50
N VAL A 273 -11.00 10.53 -11.49
CA VAL A 273 -10.15 11.05 -10.40
C VAL A 273 -10.27 12.57 -10.28
N LEU A 274 -10.15 13.30 -11.40
CA LEU A 274 -10.26 14.75 -11.43
C LEU A 274 -11.65 15.26 -11.01
N GLN A 275 -12.71 14.54 -11.39
CA GLN A 275 -14.07 14.81 -10.91
C GLN A 275 -14.18 14.64 -9.40
N ASN A 276 -13.63 13.55 -8.84
CA ASN A 276 -13.63 13.34 -7.40
C ASN A 276 -12.87 14.44 -6.65
N PHE A 277 -11.72 14.87 -7.18
CA PHE A 277 -10.97 16.01 -6.64
C PHE A 277 -11.79 17.30 -6.66
N SER A 278 -12.49 17.57 -7.76
CA SER A 278 -13.36 18.74 -7.90
C SER A 278 -14.52 18.73 -6.90
N ILE A 279 -15.05 17.55 -6.57
CA ILE A 279 -16.13 17.38 -5.57
C ILE A 279 -15.58 17.52 -4.14
N SER A 280 -14.40 16.98 -3.85
CA SER A 280 -13.82 16.99 -2.50
C SER A 280 -13.19 18.32 -2.12
N THR A 281 -12.73 19.11 -3.09
CA THR A 281 -12.08 20.40 -2.83
C THR A 281 -13.12 21.47 -2.52
N LYS A 282 -13.21 21.88 -1.26
CA LYS A 282 -14.02 23.04 -0.87
C LYS A 282 -13.55 24.29 -1.62
N ARG A 283 -14.46 25.18 -2.01
CA ARG A 283 -14.09 26.49 -2.58
C ARG A 283 -13.44 27.36 -1.53
N ILE A 284 -12.53 28.24 -1.97
CA ILE A 284 -11.96 29.28 -1.10
C ILE A 284 -13.09 30.24 -0.70
N PRO A 285 -13.32 30.48 0.60
CA PRO A 285 -14.31 31.45 1.07
C PRO A 285 -14.00 32.87 0.58
N SER A 286 -15.03 33.71 0.44
CA SER A 286 -14.83 35.13 0.13
C SER A 286 -14.28 35.88 1.35
N GLU A 287 -13.67 37.05 1.13
CA GLU A 287 -13.22 37.92 2.24
C GLU A 287 -14.39 38.29 3.17
N ASP A 288 -15.59 38.49 2.63
CA ASP A 288 -16.80 38.76 3.40
C ASP A 288 -17.21 37.57 4.27
N ASP A 289 -17.08 36.34 3.78
CA ASP A 289 -17.40 35.14 4.56
C ASP A 289 -16.42 34.96 5.72
N ILE A 290 -15.12 35.21 5.46
CA ILE A 290 -14.07 35.16 6.48
C ILE A 290 -14.34 36.23 7.53
N LYS A 291 -14.65 37.46 7.11
CA LYS A 291 -14.95 38.56 8.02
C LYS A 291 -16.17 38.26 8.89
N LYS A 292 -17.26 37.74 8.31
CA LYS A 292 -18.45 37.30 9.07
C LYS A 292 -18.10 36.22 10.10
N ALA A 293 -17.27 35.25 9.73
CA ALA A 293 -16.83 34.20 10.65
C ALA A 293 -15.98 34.77 11.81
N GLN A 294 -15.09 35.72 11.52
CA GLN A 294 -14.28 36.42 12.53
C GLN A 294 -15.15 37.28 13.46
N ASP A 295 -16.10 38.03 12.91
CA ASP A 295 -17.03 38.87 13.68
C ASP A 295 -17.92 38.01 14.59
N GLU A 296 -18.45 36.89 14.07
CA GLU A 296 -19.25 35.94 14.85
C GLU A 296 -18.42 35.28 15.96
N LYS A 297 -17.17 34.88 15.66
CA LYS A 297 -16.27 34.36 16.68
C LYS A 297 -16.00 35.39 17.77
N LYS A 298 -15.69 36.63 17.40
CA LYS A 298 -15.48 37.73 18.34
C LYS A 298 -16.72 37.99 19.20
N ARG A 299 -17.92 37.91 18.61
CA ARG A 299 -19.19 38.03 19.34
C ARG A 299 -19.35 36.91 20.37
N LEU A 300 -19.12 35.67 19.98
CA LEU A 300 -19.20 34.51 20.87
C LEU A 300 -18.16 34.56 21.99
N ASP A 301 -16.94 35.01 21.68
CA ASP A 301 -15.87 35.19 22.66
C ASP A 301 -16.24 36.30 23.66
N ASN A 302 -16.82 37.42 23.20
CA ASN A 302 -17.32 38.48 24.07
C ASN A 302 -18.51 38.03 24.94
N GLU A 303 -19.45 37.26 24.39
CA GLU A 303 -20.56 36.68 25.15
C GLU A 303 -20.05 35.70 26.22
N ARG A 304 -19.07 34.85 25.87
CA ARG A 304 -18.41 33.93 26.81
C ARG A 304 -17.67 34.69 27.90
N MET A 305 -16.94 35.75 27.54
CA MET A 305 -16.22 36.60 28.48
C MET A 305 -17.20 37.26 29.46
N THR A 306 -18.30 37.83 28.95
CA THR A 306 -19.35 38.45 29.77
C THR A 306 -19.97 37.45 30.75
N ARG A 307 -20.31 36.24 30.29
CA ARG A 307 -20.82 35.17 31.19
C ARG A 307 -19.82 34.79 32.25
N THR A 308 -18.53 34.72 31.91
CA THR A 308 -17.47 34.41 32.88
C THR A 308 -17.37 35.50 33.94
N ILE A 309 -17.40 36.77 33.54
CA ILE A 309 -17.37 37.91 34.47
C ILE A 309 -18.50 37.82 35.51
N LEU A 310 -19.72 37.47 35.09
CA LEU A 310 -20.87 37.31 36.00
C LEU A 310 -20.68 36.21 37.06
N THR A 311 -19.75 35.28 36.83
CA THR A 311 -19.42 34.22 37.80
C THR A 311 -18.28 34.58 38.76
N ILE A 312 -17.56 35.69 38.51
CA ILE A 312 -16.42 36.10 39.34
C ILE A 312 -16.94 36.87 40.57
N PRO A 313 -16.68 36.39 41.80
CA PRO A 313 -17.13 37.07 43.01
C PRO A 313 -16.45 38.44 43.17
N GLY A 314 -17.24 39.48 43.47
CA GLY A 314 -16.72 40.82 43.80
C GLY A 314 -16.42 41.73 42.61
N ILE A 315 -16.70 41.30 41.38
CA ILE A 315 -16.61 42.12 40.16
C ILE A 315 -18.02 42.40 39.66
N ASN A 316 -18.45 43.66 39.68
CA ASN A 316 -19.76 44.09 39.17
C ASN A 316 -19.56 45.19 38.13
N LEU A 317 -19.69 44.85 36.85
CA LEU A 317 -19.43 45.74 35.73
C LEU A 317 -20.75 46.10 35.04
N ASN A 318 -21.17 47.35 35.17
CA ASN A 318 -22.05 47.97 34.17
C ASN A 318 -21.20 48.26 32.92
N SER A 319 -21.64 47.74 31.79
CA SER A 319 -20.99 47.70 30.48
C SER A 319 -20.25 48.99 30.06
N LEU A 320 -18.95 48.91 29.74
CA LEU A 320 -18.43 49.08 28.36
C LEU A 320 -16.89 49.02 28.24
N GLU A 321 -16.11 49.02 29.32
CA GLU A 321 -14.65 48.94 29.24
C GLU A 321 -14.12 47.78 30.08
N ILE A 322 -14.12 46.58 29.52
CA ILE A 322 -13.16 45.57 29.95
C ILE A 322 -11.82 46.12 29.50
N SER A 323 -11.02 46.63 30.45
CA SER A 323 -9.64 47.02 30.15
C SER A 323 -8.94 45.85 29.46
N GLU A 324 -8.19 46.10 28.38
CA GLU A 324 -7.30 45.11 27.74
C GLU A 324 -6.45 44.34 28.77
N LYS A 325 -6.19 44.95 29.93
CA LYS A 325 -5.44 44.34 31.04
C LYS A 325 -6.19 43.24 31.79
N LEU A 326 -7.52 43.26 31.83
CA LEU A 326 -8.33 42.25 32.54
C LEU A 326 -8.61 41.01 31.70
N GLU A 327 -8.63 41.13 30.38
CA GLU A 327 -9.00 40.06 29.44
C GLU A 327 -8.18 38.77 29.64
N PRO A 328 -6.84 38.81 29.79
CA PRO A 328 -6.05 37.60 30.04
C PRO A 328 -6.41 36.90 31.36
N PHE A 329 -6.72 37.67 32.41
CA PHE A 329 -7.08 37.11 33.72
C PHE A 329 -8.48 36.48 33.69
N ILE A 330 -9.43 37.09 32.99
CA ILE A 330 -10.78 36.53 32.81
C ILE A 330 -10.70 35.23 32.02
N GLN A 331 -9.87 35.19 30.98
CA GLN A 331 -9.66 33.99 30.18
C GLN A 331 -9.01 32.87 31.00
N GLN A 332 -8.02 33.19 31.84
CA GLN A 332 -7.39 32.24 32.76
C GLN A 332 -8.39 31.74 33.80
N TYR A 333 -9.21 32.62 34.39
CA TYR A 333 -10.26 32.25 35.34
C TYR A 333 -11.25 31.26 34.72
N HIS A 334 -11.69 31.51 33.48
CA HIS A 334 -12.57 30.58 32.75
C HIS A 334 -11.91 29.20 32.57
N GLN A 335 -10.65 29.15 32.15
CA GLN A 335 -9.92 27.89 31.96
C GLN A 335 -9.79 27.10 33.26
N VAL A 336 -9.40 27.76 34.36
CA VAL A 336 -9.28 27.13 35.68
C VAL A 336 -10.65 26.62 36.16
N THR A 337 -11.74 27.34 35.86
CA THR A 337 -13.12 26.90 36.17
C THR A 337 -13.48 25.61 35.41
N GLN A 338 -13.12 25.50 34.13
CA GLN A 338 -13.34 24.27 33.35
C GLN A 338 -12.51 23.09 33.88
N PHE A 339 -11.26 23.32 34.26
CA PHE A 339 -10.45 22.27 34.90
C PHE A 339 -11.01 21.86 36.25
N LEU A 340 -11.57 22.79 37.02
CA LEU A 340 -12.23 22.49 38.28
C LEU A 340 -13.45 21.58 38.08
N GLU A 341 -14.29 21.82 37.07
CA GLU A 341 -15.42 20.92 36.73
C GLU A 341 -14.94 19.52 36.33
N GLN A 342 -13.85 19.42 35.57
CA GLN A 342 -13.24 18.13 35.20
C GLN A 342 -12.67 17.40 36.42
N ALA A 343 -11.99 18.11 37.33
CA ALA A 343 -11.46 17.52 38.56
C ALA A 343 -12.58 17.05 39.51
N LYS A 344 -13.67 17.83 39.62
CA LYS A 344 -14.88 17.46 40.39
C LYS A 344 -15.56 16.21 39.83
N SER A 345 -15.76 16.15 38.51
CA SER A 345 -16.36 14.98 37.86
C SER A 345 -15.47 13.74 37.91
N ALA A 346 -14.15 13.90 38.01
CA ALA A 346 -13.19 12.82 38.18
C ALA A 346 -12.91 12.43 39.65
N GLY A 347 -13.52 13.12 40.63
CA GLY A 347 -13.34 12.85 42.06
C GLY A 347 -11.93 13.12 42.60
N ARG A 348 -11.20 14.07 42.02
CA ARG A 348 -9.81 14.41 42.42
C ARG A 348 -9.79 15.57 43.42
N ASP A 349 -10.07 15.27 44.69
CA ASP A 349 -10.28 16.28 45.74
C ASP A 349 -9.07 17.21 46.00
N ASP A 350 -7.84 16.72 45.84
CA ASP A 350 -6.63 17.53 46.02
C ASP A 350 -6.46 18.58 44.91
N GLU A 351 -6.74 18.20 43.66
CA GLU A 351 -6.75 19.13 42.52
C GLU A 351 -7.89 20.15 42.65
N VAL A 352 -9.05 19.71 43.14
CA VAL A 352 -10.20 20.59 43.39
C VAL A 352 -9.82 21.71 44.36
N ARG A 353 -9.18 21.37 45.51
CA ARG A 353 -8.74 22.37 46.49
C ARG A 353 -7.72 23.35 45.92
N LEU A 354 -6.76 22.86 45.14
CA LEU A 354 -5.74 23.70 44.49
C LEU A 354 -6.35 24.67 43.49
N LEU A 355 -7.25 24.18 42.63
CA LEU A 355 -7.91 24.97 41.59
C LEU A 355 -8.87 26.01 42.21
N GLU A 356 -9.58 25.68 43.30
CA GLU A 356 -10.41 26.64 44.05
C GLU A 356 -9.58 27.77 44.67
N SER A 357 -8.39 27.46 45.21
CA SER A 357 -7.44 28.48 45.68
C SER A 357 -6.99 29.39 44.54
N ASN A 358 -6.63 28.81 43.39
CA ASN A 358 -6.19 29.55 42.22
C ASN A 358 -7.28 30.51 41.71
N LEU A 359 -8.54 30.05 41.63
CA LEU A 359 -9.68 30.92 41.26
C LEU A 359 -9.84 32.09 42.23
N LYS A 360 -9.65 31.87 43.54
CA LYS A 360 -9.75 32.94 44.55
C LYS A 360 -8.65 33.99 44.38
N GLU A 361 -7.42 33.56 44.13
CA GLU A 361 -6.29 34.46 43.86
C GLU A 361 -6.50 35.26 42.58
N LEU A 362 -6.97 34.61 41.50
CA LEU A 362 -7.31 35.28 40.25
C LEU A 362 -8.43 36.32 40.44
N ALA A 363 -9.49 35.99 41.18
CA ALA A 363 -10.58 36.92 41.50
C ALA A 363 -10.08 38.15 42.29
N GLN A 364 -9.21 37.93 43.28
CA GLN A 364 -8.59 39.02 44.04
C GLN A 364 -7.71 39.91 43.17
N ALA A 365 -6.85 39.31 42.33
CA ALA A 365 -6.00 40.05 41.40
C ALA A 365 -6.83 40.90 40.44
N MET A 366 -7.90 40.34 39.87
CA MET A 366 -8.80 41.08 38.98
C MET A 366 -9.53 42.22 39.69
N SER A 367 -9.94 42.05 40.96
CA SER A 367 -10.54 43.12 41.76
C SER A 367 -9.57 44.28 42.02
N ILE A 368 -8.30 43.99 42.29
CA ILE A 368 -7.25 45.00 42.48
C ILE A 368 -6.98 45.77 41.19
N ILE A 369 -6.89 45.07 40.04
CA ILE A 369 -6.64 45.70 38.74
C ILE A 369 -7.85 46.55 38.32
N HIS A 370 -9.08 46.18 38.68
CA HIS A 370 -10.27 46.98 38.41
C HIS A 370 -10.29 48.30 39.23
N GLN A 371 -9.72 48.31 40.43
CA GLN A 371 -9.75 49.48 41.32
C GLN A 371 -8.67 50.53 41.02
N ASN A 372 -7.66 50.20 40.21
CA ASN A 372 -6.53 51.05 39.82
C ASN A 372 -6.58 51.39 38.33
#